data_AF-A0A7V4HBG5-F1
#
_entry.id   AF-A0A7V4HBG5-F1
#
_cell.length_a   1.000
_cell.length_b   1.000
_cell.length_c   1.000
_cell.angle_alpha   90.00
_cell.angle_beta   90.00
_cell.angle_gamma   90.00
#
_symmetry.space_group_name_H-M   'P 1'
#
loop_
_entity.id
_entity.type
_entity.pdbx_description
1 polymer ?
#
loop_
_entity_poly.entity_id
_entity_poly.type
_entity_poly.pdbx_seq_one_letter_code
_entity_poly.pdbx_strand_id
1 'polypeptide(L)'
;MAKKDKEEDSQKKQQASLFLKHADKYFKSGDFEAALKEVENALEVDPGNFYARAYKDRIEAARSASQERVPQSEDSKQNTEVFKKKLLQEQQR
;
A
#
# COMPACT_ATOMS: atom_id res chain seq x y z
N MET A 1 26.12 -18.57 -18.59
CA MET A 1 24.70 -18.28 -18.30
C MET A 1 24.44 -16.93 -17.60
N ALA A 2 25.45 -16.15 -17.17
CA ALA A 2 25.27 -15.06 -16.19
C ALA A 2 24.83 -13.66 -16.73
N LYS A 3 24.35 -13.53 -17.97
CA LYS A 3 23.92 -12.23 -18.53
C LYS A 3 22.40 -11.98 -18.42
N LYS A 4 21.60 -13.04 -18.33
CA LYS A 4 20.14 -12.95 -18.42
C LYS A 4 19.50 -12.33 -17.17
N ASP A 5 20.05 -12.61 -15.99
CA ASP A 5 19.51 -12.12 -14.72
C ASP A 5 19.68 -10.60 -14.51
N LYS A 6 20.73 -9.99 -15.07
CA LYS A 6 20.97 -8.54 -14.93
C LYS A 6 20.05 -7.69 -15.80
N GLU A 7 19.71 -8.16 -17.00
CA GLU A 7 18.81 -7.44 -17.90
C GLU A 7 17.37 -7.49 -17.39
N GLU A 8 16.94 -8.64 -16.85
CA GLU A 8 15.58 -8.81 -16.32
C GLU A 8 15.36 -7.97 -15.05
N ASP A 9 16.36 -7.89 -14.18
CA ASP A 9 16.34 -7.02 -13.00
C ASP A 9 16.31 -5.52 -13.39
N SER A 10 17.05 -5.12 -14.42
CA SER A 10 17.01 -3.74 -14.92
C SER A 10 15.64 -3.38 -15.53
N GLN A 11 15.00 -4.32 -16.24
CA GLN A 11 13.69 -4.07 -16.83
C GLN A 11 12.60 -3.95 -15.75
N LYS A 12 12.63 -4.81 -14.73
CA LYS A 12 11.72 -4.72 -13.57
C LYS A 12 11.89 -3.39 -12.84
N LYS A 13 13.12 -2.93 -12.62
CA LYS A 13 13.42 -1.61 -12.03
C LYS A 13 12.90 -0.45 -12.87
N GLN A 14 13.05 -0.52 -14.19
CA GLN A 14 12.52 0.51 -15.09
C GLN A 14 10.99 0.55 -15.06
N GLN A 15 10.35 -0.62 -15.07
CA GLN A 15 8.91 -0.74 -15.00
C GLN A 15 8.35 -0.24 -13.65
N ALA A 16 8.98 -0.63 -12.54
CA ALA A 16 8.67 -0.07 -11.22
C ALA A 16 8.83 1.46 -11.20
N SER A 17 9.86 2.00 -11.84
CA SER A 17 10.07 3.45 -11.94
C SER A 17 8.97 4.18 -12.73
N LEU A 18 8.35 3.52 -13.72
CA LEU A 18 7.21 4.09 -14.46
C LEU A 18 5.98 4.19 -13.56
N PHE A 19 5.68 3.13 -12.82
CA PHE A 19 4.60 3.14 -11.83
C PHE A 19 4.80 4.23 -10.78
N LEU A 20 6.03 4.43 -10.28
CA LEU A 20 6.31 5.52 -9.34
C LEU A 20 6.10 6.92 -9.92
N LYS A 21 6.37 7.13 -11.22
CA LYS A 21 6.06 8.40 -11.88
C LYS A 21 4.55 8.65 -11.96
N HIS A 22 3.76 7.61 -12.22
CA HIS A 22 2.30 7.75 -12.18
C HIS A 22 1.79 8.02 -10.77
N ALA A 23 2.34 7.32 -9.77
CA ALA A 23 2.02 7.55 -8.37
C ALA A 23 2.28 9.01 -7.95
N ASP A 24 3.42 9.59 -8.34
CA ASP A 24 3.72 11.01 -8.09
C ASP A 24 2.69 11.95 -8.72
N LYS A 25 2.23 11.65 -9.95
CA LYS A 25 1.20 12.44 -10.63
C LYS A 25 -0.13 12.39 -9.88
N TYR A 26 -0.56 11.22 -9.43
CA TYR A 26 -1.78 11.06 -8.64
C TYR A 26 -1.64 11.72 -7.26
N PHE A 27 -0.49 11.57 -6.59
CA PHE A 27 -0.19 12.22 -5.32
C PHE A 27 -0.29 13.74 -5.42
N LYS A 28 0.27 14.34 -6.48
CA LYS A 28 0.14 15.78 -6.77
C LYS A 28 -1.28 16.21 -7.08
N SER A 29 -2.08 15.31 -7.63
CA SER A 29 -3.51 15.56 -7.92
C SER A 29 -4.40 15.41 -6.68
N GLY A 30 -3.85 14.93 -5.54
CA GLY A 30 -4.60 14.61 -4.32
C GLY A 30 -5.29 13.24 -4.35
N ASP A 31 -5.10 12.48 -5.43
CA ASP A 31 -5.69 11.16 -5.63
C ASP A 31 -4.84 10.08 -4.94
N PHE A 32 -4.85 10.09 -3.61
CA PHE A 32 -3.99 9.21 -2.81
C PHE A 32 -4.30 7.71 -3.01
N GLU A 33 -5.55 7.34 -3.31
CA GLU A 33 -5.91 5.95 -3.60
C GLU A 33 -5.29 5.45 -4.90
N ALA A 34 -5.39 6.25 -5.98
CA ALA A 34 -4.76 5.91 -7.25
C ALA A 34 -3.23 5.91 -7.14
N ALA A 35 -2.67 6.84 -6.37
CA ALA A 35 -1.23 6.88 -6.10
C ALA A 35 -0.76 5.60 -5.38
N LEU A 36 -1.48 5.18 -4.33
CA LEU A 36 -1.19 3.95 -3.58
C LEU A 36 -1.18 2.73 -4.50
N LYS A 37 -2.21 2.59 -5.33
CA LYS A 37 -2.33 1.47 -6.26
C LYS A 37 -1.15 1.38 -7.23
N GLU A 38 -0.71 2.51 -7.78
CA GLU A 38 0.47 2.53 -8.66
C GLU A 38 1.74 2.14 -7.91
N VAL A 39 1.91 2.55 -6.66
CA VAL A 39 3.06 2.14 -5.84
C VAL A 39 3.03 0.64 -5.52
N GLU A 40 1.86 0.07 -5.28
CA GLU A 40 1.70 -1.37 -5.08
C GLU A 40 2.11 -2.14 -6.34
N ASN A 41 1.66 -1.70 -7.53
CA ASN A 41 2.11 -2.27 -8.81
C ASN A 41 3.64 -2.21 -8.96
N ALA A 42 4.28 -1.12 -8.49
CA ALA A 42 5.74 -1.00 -8.52
C ALA A 42 6.43 -2.04 -7.61
N LEU A 43 5.86 -2.30 -6.43
CA LEU A 43 6.36 -3.31 -5.49
C LEU A 43 6.06 -4.75 -5.93
N GLU A 44 5.00 -4.98 -6.72
CA GLU A 44 4.75 -6.30 -7.33
C GLU A 44 5.80 -6.65 -8.38
N VAL A 45 6.27 -5.65 -9.13
CA VAL A 45 7.30 -5.84 -10.16
C VAL A 45 8.71 -5.88 -9.55
N ASP A 46 8.98 -5.01 -8.59
CA ASP A 46 10.24 -4.98 -7.83
C ASP A 46 9.96 -4.85 -6.33
N PRO A 47 9.79 -5.99 -5.63
CA PRO A 47 9.56 -6.00 -4.19
C PRO A 47 10.73 -5.41 -3.39
N GLY A 48 11.93 -5.36 -3.97
CA GLY A 48 13.13 -4.78 -3.38
C GLY A 48 13.26 -3.27 -3.61
N ASN A 49 12.27 -2.64 -4.25
CA ASN A 49 12.34 -1.23 -4.58
C ASN A 49 12.12 -0.34 -3.34
N PHE A 50 13.23 0.14 -2.77
CA PHE A 50 13.22 1.08 -1.65
C PHE A 50 12.44 2.37 -1.94
N TYR A 51 12.45 2.86 -3.18
CA TYR A 51 11.71 4.07 -3.55
C TYR A 51 10.21 3.83 -3.50
N ALA A 52 9.75 2.67 -3.95
CA ALA A 52 8.33 2.33 -3.91
C ALA A 52 7.83 2.20 -2.48
N ARG A 53 8.60 1.55 -1.60
CA ARG A 53 8.29 1.50 -0.16
C ARG A 53 8.15 2.91 0.43
N ALA A 54 9.14 3.77 0.20
CA ALA A 54 9.15 5.14 0.71
C ALA A 54 7.98 5.99 0.15
N TYR A 55 7.62 5.79 -1.12
CA TYR A 55 6.44 6.45 -1.71
C TYR A 55 5.15 5.97 -1.05
N LYS A 56 5.02 4.67 -0.76
CA LYS A 56 3.84 4.11 -0.08
C LYS A 56 3.63 4.78 1.27
N ASP A 57 4.67 4.80 2.12
CA ASP A 57 4.63 5.46 3.43
C ASP A 57 4.23 6.93 3.31
N ARG A 58 4.76 7.65 2.32
CA ARG A 58 4.44 9.06 2.09
C ARG A 58 2.99 9.28 1.66
N ILE A 59 2.47 8.44 0.77
CA ILE A 59 1.08 8.52 0.32
C ILE A 59 0.13 8.17 1.46
N GLU A 60 0.43 7.13 2.25
CA GLU A 60 -0.37 6.75 3.42
C GLU A 60 -0.38 7.84 4.48
N ALA A 61 0.75 8.51 4.72
CA ALA A 61 0.82 9.65 5.62
C ALA A 61 -0.02 10.84 5.12
N ALA A 62 0.07 11.17 3.83
CA ALA A 62 -0.72 12.26 3.24
C ALA A 62 -2.23 11.94 3.18
N ARG A 63 -2.56 10.68 2.89
CA ARG A 63 -3.92 10.15 2.92
C ARG A 63 -4.48 10.23 4.34
N SER A 64 -3.73 9.78 5.34
CA SER A 64 -4.14 9.82 6.75
C SER A 64 -4.30 11.25 7.24
N ALA A 65 -3.39 12.16 6.90
CA ALA A 65 -3.52 13.58 7.21
C ALA A 65 -4.76 14.22 6.53
N SER A 66 -5.13 13.76 5.33
CA SER A 66 -6.33 14.23 4.61
C SER A 66 -7.63 13.54 5.07
N GLN A 67 -7.53 12.28 5.50
CA GLN A 67 -8.62 11.42 5.99
C GLN A 67 -8.69 11.38 7.51
N GLU A 68 -8.02 12.24 8.28
CA GLU A 68 -8.20 12.39 9.74
C GLU A 68 -9.62 12.87 10.13
N ARG A 69 -10.59 12.73 9.22
CA ARG A 69 -12.04 12.70 9.51
C ARG A 69 -12.64 11.30 9.58
N VAL A 70 -11.92 10.21 9.30
CA VAL A 70 -12.43 8.84 9.44
C VAL A 70 -11.29 7.82 9.65
N PRO A 71 -11.22 7.14 10.82
CA PRO A 71 -10.21 6.11 11.05
C PRO A 71 -10.55 4.85 10.23
N GLN A 72 -9.90 4.68 9.08
CA GLN A 72 -9.97 3.42 8.33
C GLN A 72 -8.75 2.56 8.60
N SER A 73 -8.85 1.88 9.73
CA SER A 73 -8.08 0.71 10.12
C SER A 73 -8.45 -0.48 9.20
N GLU A 74 -7.76 -0.64 8.07
CA GLU A 74 -7.77 -1.91 7.30
C GLU A 74 -6.90 -3.01 7.96
N ASP A 75 -6.65 -2.92 9.27
CA ASP A 75 -6.15 -4.01 10.13
C ASP A 75 -7.20 -4.45 11.19
N SER A 76 -8.39 -3.83 11.20
CA SER A 76 -9.45 -4.18 12.17
C SER A 76 -10.33 -5.38 11.79
N LYS A 77 -9.92 -6.20 10.81
CA LYS A 77 -10.64 -7.43 10.44
C LYS A 77 -10.48 -8.57 11.46
N GLN A 78 -9.62 -8.44 12.48
CA GLN A 78 -9.49 -9.48 13.52
C GLN A 78 -10.04 -9.11 14.92
N ASN A 79 -10.26 -7.83 15.23
CA ASN A 79 -10.59 -7.44 16.62
C ASN A 79 -12.09 -7.22 16.91
N THR A 80 -12.96 -7.16 15.91
CA THR A 80 -14.40 -6.90 16.13
C THR A 80 -15.24 -8.17 16.32
N GLU A 81 -14.81 -9.32 15.80
CA GLU A 81 -15.51 -10.60 16.02
C GLU A 81 -15.37 -11.11 17.46
N VAL A 82 -14.21 -10.91 18.08
CA VAL A 82 -13.93 -11.42 19.44
C VAL A 82 -14.81 -10.70 20.48
N PHE A 83 -15.09 -9.41 20.29
CA PHE A 83 -15.89 -8.62 21.22
C PHE A 83 -17.39 -8.95 21.15
N LYS A 84 -17.93 -9.21 19.94
CA LYS A 84 -19.34 -9.61 19.77
C LYS A 84 -19.62 -11.00 20.34
N LYS A 85 -18.71 -11.96 20.19
CA LYS A 85 -18.90 -13.33 20.70
C LYS A 85 -18.94 -13.38 22.23
N LYS A 86 -18.14 -12.55 22.91
CA LYS A 86 -18.06 -12.56 24.38
C LYS A 86 -19.32 -12.00 25.04
N LEU A 87 -19.93 -10.97 24.45
CA LEU A 87 -21.13 -10.32 25.00
C LEU A 87 -22.40 -11.19 24.88
N LEU A 88 -22.49 -12.04 23.86
CA LEU A 88 -23.63 -12.94 23.67
C LEU A 88 -23.60 -14.15 24.63
N GLN A 89 -22.42 -14.57 25.07
CA GLN A 89 -22.27 -15.74 25.95
C GLN A 89 -22.61 -15.41 27.42
N GLU A 90 -22.51 -14.14 27.81
CA GLU A 90 -22.77 -13.69 29.19
C GLU A 90 -24.26 -13.39 29.46
N GLN A 91 -25.05 -13.09 28.41
CA GLN A 91 -26.51 -12.93 28.52
C GLN A 91 -27.31 -14.24 28.51
N GLN A 92 -26.63 -15.39 28.33
CA GLN A 92 -27.26 -16.72 28.28
C GLN A 92 -26.89 -17.60 29.48
N ARG A 93 -26.31 -17.04 30.54
CA ARG A 93 -26.11 -17.70 31.84
C ARG A 93 -27.00 -17.05 32.89
#